data_AF-B7TIS7-F1
#
_entry.id   AF-B7TIS7-F1
#
_cell.length_a   1.000
_cell.length_b   1.000
_cell.length_c   1.000
_cell.angle_alpha   90.00
_cell.angle_beta   90.00
_cell.angle_gamma   90.00
#
_symmetry.space_group_name_H-M   'P 1'
#
loop_
_entity.id
_entity.type
_entity.pdbx_description
1 polymer ?
#
loop_
_entity_poly.entity_id
_entity_poly.type
_entity_poly.pdbx_seq_one_letter_code
_entity_poly.pdbx_strand_id
1 'polypeptide(L)'
;EAHGTGTRAGDPVEARAIRDAFFPSEGDHPEASGTLLVGSIKTVLGHLEGCAGLAGVLKASLAMQNRTIPPNLHFSELNPDIVPFYDHLEIPVKASRWPELPAKTPLRVSVNCFGFGGTNAHVILESFEADEVAAEQAEEGVVDERFVGPLIISANSRDSLVRSVRGHADYIRNNDNVNLGDLSWTLQFRRTQFGGKRVFFSGATRQELLSYMDNFVAENAASKAVAPAAAVEKSPPVILGDDGPTILGVFTGQGAQW
;
A
#
# COMPACT_ATOMS: atom_id res chain seq x y z
N GLU A 1 -3.55 -19.42 1.86
CA GLU A 1 -2.09 -19.24 1.87
C GLU A 1 -1.47 -20.26 2.82
N ALA A 2 -1.01 -21.38 2.27
CA ALA A 2 -0.41 -22.48 3.02
C ALA A 2 1.00 -22.13 3.53
N HIS A 3 1.48 -22.87 4.51
CA HIS A 3 2.89 -22.88 4.87
C HIS A 3 3.72 -23.38 3.68
N GLY A 4 3.32 -24.46 3.02
CA GLY A 4 3.72 -24.89 1.67
C GLY A 4 5.19 -24.64 1.36
N THR A 5 6.06 -25.39 2.03
CA THR A 5 7.52 -25.24 1.92
C THR A 5 8.15 -26.11 0.85
N GLY A 6 7.37 -26.95 0.17
CA GLY A 6 7.89 -27.87 -0.84
C GLY A 6 8.57 -29.09 -0.21
N THR A 7 8.33 -29.36 1.08
CA THR A 7 8.98 -30.49 1.76
C THR A 7 8.20 -31.77 1.52
N ARG A 8 8.92 -32.85 1.19
CA ARG A 8 8.30 -34.16 0.89
C ARG A 8 7.36 -34.65 1.99
N ALA A 9 7.72 -34.42 3.26
CA ALA A 9 6.92 -34.83 4.39
C ALA A 9 5.91 -33.76 4.85
N GLY A 10 6.24 -32.48 4.76
CA GLY A 10 5.40 -31.41 5.31
C GLY A 10 4.18 -31.11 4.44
N ASP A 11 4.34 -31.06 3.12
CA ASP A 11 3.23 -30.68 2.22
C ASP A 11 2.05 -31.68 2.29
N PRO A 12 2.26 -33.02 2.31
CA PRO A 12 1.16 -33.97 2.53
C PRO A 12 0.47 -33.83 3.89
N VAL A 13 1.23 -33.53 4.95
CA VAL A 13 0.67 -33.32 6.30
C VAL A 13 -0.17 -32.05 6.34
N GLU A 14 0.30 -30.97 5.73
CA GLU A 14 -0.46 -29.72 5.65
C GLU A 14 -1.73 -29.89 4.79
N ALA A 15 -1.63 -30.52 3.62
CA ALA A 15 -2.79 -30.75 2.75
C ALA A 15 -3.88 -31.55 3.46
N ARG A 16 -3.49 -32.64 4.16
CA ARG A 16 -4.40 -33.40 5.02
C ARG A 16 -5.05 -32.52 6.08
N ALA A 17 -4.26 -31.72 6.81
CA ALA A 17 -4.79 -30.86 7.86
C ALA A 17 -5.79 -29.82 7.33
N ILE A 18 -5.52 -29.25 6.15
CA ILE A 18 -6.45 -28.32 5.46
C ILE A 18 -7.74 -29.07 5.10
N ARG A 19 -7.63 -30.23 4.45
CA ARG A 19 -8.78 -31.03 4.05
C ARG A 19 -9.65 -31.41 5.25
N ASP A 20 -9.05 -31.94 6.31
CA ASP A 20 -9.79 -32.40 7.48
C ASP A 20 -10.45 -31.25 8.26
N ALA A 21 -9.85 -30.05 8.25
CA ALA A 21 -10.39 -28.88 8.94
C ALA A 21 -11.53 -28.19 8.17
N PHE A 22 -11.41 -28.06 6.84
CA PHE A 22 -12.39 -27.34 6.01
C PHE A 22 -13.45 -28.26 5.39
N PHE A 23 -13.15 -29.54 5.22
CA PHE A 23 -14.01 -30.54 4.60
C PHE A 23 -14.06 -31.82 5.46
N PRO A 24 -14.57 -31.76 6.70
CA PRO A 24 -14.75 -32.94 7.54
C PRO A 24 -15.75 -33.92 6.90
N SER A 25 -15.61 -35.22 7.19
CA SER A 25 -16.47 -36.26 6.61
C SER A 25 -17.95 -36.05 6.97
N GLU A 26 -18.86 -36.45 6.08
CA GLU A 26 -20.31 -36.18 6.18
C GLU A 26 -20.90 -36.49 7.57
N GLY A 27 -21.50 -35.47 8.19
CA GLY A 27 -22.15 -35.57 9.50
C GLY A 27 -22.20 -34.25 10.26
N ASP A 28 -21.19 -33.38 10.11
CA ASP A 28 -21.07 -32.17 10.94
C ASP A 28 -21.42 -30.86 10.21
N HIS A 29 -21.26 -30.74 8.88
CA HIS A 29 -21.61 -29.53 8.12
C HIS A 29 -22.03 -29.84 6.66
N PRO A 30 -23.33 -29.92 6.33
CA PRO A 30 -23.82 -30.22 4.98
C PRO A 30 -23.53 -29.12 3.92
N GLU A 31 -22.94 -27.99 4.31
CA GLU A 31 -22.62 -26.85 3.42
C GLU A 31 -21.15 -26.79 2.97
N ALA A 32 -20.31 -27.79 3.31
CA ALA A 32 -18.92 -27.85 2.86
C ALA A 32 -18.79 -28.25 1.36
N SER A 33 -19.68 -27.74 0.51
CA SER A 33 -19.62 -27.89 -0.93
C SER A 33 -18.74 -26.79 -1.52
N GLY A 34 -17.60 -27.15 -2.10
CA GLY A 34 -16.74 -26.21 -2.81
C GLY A 34 -15.31 -26.70 -2.97
N THR A 35 -14.55 -25.95 -3.77
CA THR A 35 -13.10 -26.13 -3.93
C THR A 35 -12.38 -25.00 -3.20
N LEU A 36 -11.47 -25.34 -2.30
CA LEU A 36 -10.60 -24.38 -1.62
C LEU A 36 -9.33 -24.16 -2.43
N LEU A 37 -9.06 -22.90 -2.78
CA LEU A 37 -7.84 -22.52 -3.48
C LEU A 37 -6.68 -22.42 -2.50
N VAL A 38 -5.66 -23.25 -2.71
CA VAL A 38 -4.48 -23.36 -1.84
C VAL A 38 -3.23 -22.92 -2.61
N GLY A 39 -2.50 -21.96 -2.06
CA GLY A 39 -1.24 -21.52 -2.62
C GLY A 39 -0.25 -21.09 -1.55
N SER A 40 1.01 -20.91 -1.93
CA SER A 40 2.11 -20.49 -1.07
C SER A 40 2.97 -19.45 -1.80
N ILE A 41 3.17 -18.29 -1.18
CA ILE A 41 4.07 -17.23 -1.66
C ILE A 41 5.53 -17.72 -1.77
N LYS A 42 5.88 -18.79 -1.06
CA LYS A 42 7.23 -19.36 -1.09
C LYS A 42 7.61 -19.91 -2.45
N THR A 43 6.63 -20.24 -3.29
CA THR A 43 6.88 -20.58 -4.70
C THR A 43 7.40 -19.40 -5.51
N VAL A 44 7.15 -18.16 -5.08
CA VAL A 44 7.52 -16.92 -5.78
C VAL A 44 8.76 -16.28 -5.15
N LEU A 45 8.79 -16.15 -3.82
CA LEU A 45 9.83 -15.40 -3.10
C LEU A 45 10.81 -16.31 -2.34
N GLY A 46 10.60 -17.63 -2.36
CA GLY A 46 11.30 -18.55 -1.48
C GLY A 46 10.80 -18.48 -0.02
N HIS A 47 11.41 -19.28 0.85
CA HIS A 47 11.07 -19.28 2.27
C HIS A 47 11.83 -18.18 3.02
N LEU A 48 11.14 -17.10 3.38
CA LEU A 48 11.72 -15.96 4.12
C LEU A 48 11.87 -16.19 5.64
N GLU A 49 12.01 -17.45 6.06
CA GLU A 49 12.13 -17.86 7.47
C GLU A 49 11.19 -17.12 8.43
N GLY A 50 11.72 -16.32 9.37
CA GLY A 50 10.94 -15.57 10.36
C GLY A 50 9.94 -14.57 9.76
N CYS A 51 10.13 -14.15 8.51
CA CYS A 51 9.22 -13.26 7.79
C CYS A 51 8.22 -14.00 6.90
N ALA A 52 8.25 -15.33 6.84
CA ALA A 52 7.43 -16.11 5.90
C ALA A 52 5.92 -15.95 6.14
N GLY A 53 5.48 -15.84 7.41
CA GLY A 53 4.08 -15.60 7.74
C GLY A 53 3.61 -14.24 7.26
N LEU A 54 4.39 -13.18 7.51
CA LEU A 54 4.06 -11.82 7.07
C LEU A 54 4.04 -11.68 5.55
N ALA A 55 4.93 -12.38 4.85
CA ALA A 55 4.90 -12.44 3.38
C ALA A 55 3.56 -13.04 2.89
N GLY A 56 3.09 -14.12 3.54
CA GLY A 56 1.79 -14.71 3.26
C GLY A 56 0.62 -13.77 3.53
N VAL A 57 0.65 -13.02 4.65
CA VAL A 57 -0.33 -11.98 4.98
C VAL A 57 -0.35 -10.88 3.92
N LEU A 58 0.82 -10.43 3.45
CA LEU A 58 0.91 -9.41 2.41
C LEU A 58 0.31 -9.89 1.08
N LYS A 59 0.62 -11.12 0.66
CA LYS A 59 -0.01 -11.72 -0.54
C LYS A 59 -1.53 -11.83 -0.38
N ALA A 60 -2.01 -12.30 0.76
CA ALA A 60 -3.45 -12.41 1.03
C ALA A 60 -4.15 -11.04 0.97
N SER A 61 -3.58 -10.03 1.62
CA SER A 61 -4.09 -8.66 1.62
C SER A 61 -4.15 -8.06 0.21
N LEU A 62 -3.07 -8.17 -0.56
CA LEU A 62 -3.03 -7.68 -1.95
C LEU A 62 -3.98 -8.47 -2.86
N ALA A 63 -4.10 -9.78 -2.68
CA ALA A 63 -5.03 -10.61 -3.45
C ALA A 63 -6.49 -10.19 -3.23
N MET A 64 -6.88 -9.91 -1.98
CA MET A 64 -8.22 -9.41 -1.64
C MET A 64 -8.43 -8.00 -2.19
N GLN A 65 -7.47 -7.09 -2.00
CA GLN A 65 -7.55 -5.70 -2.48
C GLN A 65 -7.73 -5.64 -4.01
N ASN A 66 -7.03 -6.51 -4.75
CA ASN A 66 -7.10 -6.57 -6.21
C ASN A 66 -8.15 -7.58 -6.72
N ARG A 67 -8.93 -8.20 -5.82
CA ARG A 67 -9.91 -9.26 -6.12
C ARG A 67 -9.38 -10.34 -7.08
N THR A 68 -8.11 -10.69 -6.94
CA THR A 68 -7.36 -11.57 -7.85
C THR A 68 -6.51 -12.56 -7.07
N ILE A 69 -6.63 -13.84 -7.39
CA ILE A 69 -5.84 -14.92 -6.80
C ILE A 69 -4.60 -15.14 -7.66
N PRO A 70 -3.39 -14.88 -7.13
CA PRO A 70 -2.15 -15.04 -7.89
C PRO A 70 -1.78 -16.53 -8.07
N PRO A 71 -1.03 -16.86 -9.12
CA PRO A 71 -0.58 -18.22 -9.37
C PRO A 71 0.49 -18.68 -8.37
N ASN A 72 0.63 -19.99 -8.23
CA ASN A 72 1.79 -20.65 -7.64
C ASN A 72 2.77 -21.03 -8.76
N LEU A 73 4.05 -20.72 -8.56
CA LEU A 73 5.09 -21.12 -9.50
C LEU A 73 5.55 -22.55 -9.23
N HIS A 74 6.21 -23.17 -10.20
CA HIS A 74 6.85 -24.48 -10.09
C HIS A 74 5.91 -25.65 -9.74
N PHE A 75 4.61 -25.49 -9.95
CA PHE A 75 3.63 -26.58 -9.84
C PHE A 75 3.30 -27.13 -11.23
N SER A 76 3.79 -28.33 -11.53
CA SER A 76 3.53 -29.04 -12.80
C SER A 76 2.74 -30.34 -12.62
N GLU A 77 3.01 -31.06 -11.53
CA GLU A 77 2.39 -32.35 -11.22
C GLU A 77 2.09 -32.38 -9.72
N LEU A 78 0.91 -32.90 -9.35
CA LEU A 78 0.53 -33.06 -7.95
C LEU A 78 1.36 -34.19 -7.32
N ASN A 79 1.91 -33.93 -6.14
CA ASN A 79 2.60 -34.97 -5.38
C ASN A 79 1.63 -36.15 -5.09
N PRO A 80 1.96 -37.40 -5.46
CA PRO A 80 1.13 -38.58 -5.19
C PRO A 80 0.70 -38.73 -3.72
N ASP A 81 1.54 -38.29 -2.78
CA ASP A 81 1.25 -38.35 -1.33
C ASP A 81 0.15 -37.36 -0.91
N ILE A 82 -0.18 -36.36 -1.74
CA ILE A 82 -1.22 -35.35 -1.51
C ILE A 82 -2.56 -35.78 -2.13
N VAL A 83 -2.56 -36.65 -3.14
CA VAL A 83 -3.77 -37.09 -3.89
C VAL A 83 -4.93 -37.50 -2.97
N PRO A 84 -4.73 -38.24 -1.86
CA PRO A 84 -5.83 -38.62 -0.97
C PRO A 84 -6.54 -37.46 -0.25
N PHE A 85 -5.97 -36.25 -0.25
CA PHE A 85 -6.48 -35.05 0.45
C PHE A 85 -6.82 -33.91 -0.49
N TYR A 86 -6.78 -34.14 -1.81
CA TYR A 86 -6.89 -33.08 -2.83
C TYR A 86 -8.29 -32.98 -3.47
N ASP A 87 -9.24 -33.80 -3.04
CA ASP A 87 -10.62 -33.86 -3.56
C ASP A 87 -11.36 -32.52 -3.53
N HIS A 88 -11.07 -31.67 -2.54
CA HIS A 88 -11.63 -30.33 -2.39
C HIS A 88 -10.61 -29.21 -2.47
N LEU A 89 -9.36 -29.51 -2.86
CA LEU A 89 -8.28 -28.53 -2.91
C LEU A 89 -7.86 -28.29 -4.36
N GLU A 90 -7.54 -27.04 -4.68
CA GLU A 90 -6.97 -26.71 -5.98
C GLU A 90 -5.81 -25.73 -5.81
N ILE A 91 -4.70 -25.97 -6.53
CA ILE A 91 -3.54 -25.09 -6.57
C ILE A 91 -3.64 -24.17 -7.79
N PRO A 92 -3.84 -22.84 -7.60
CA PRO A 92 -3.89 -21.91 -8.73
C PRO A 92 -2.56 -21.89 -9.49
N VAL A 93 -2.60 -22.14 -10.81
CA VAL A 93 -1.44 -22.04 -11.72
C VAL A 93 -1.48 -20.84 -12.66
N LYS A 94 -2.60 -20.12 -12.67
CA LYS A 94 -2.79 -18.87 -13.41
C LYS A 94 -3.46 -17.85 -12.49
N ALA A 95 -3.21 -16.57 -12.76
CA ALA A 95 -3.96 -15.51 -12.10
C ALA A 95 -5.45 -15.66 -12.47
N SER A 96 -6.31 -15.63 -11.47
CA SER A 96 -7.76 -15.78 -11.63
C SER A 96 -8.50 -14.76 -10.77
N ARG A 97 -9.71 -14.40 -11.19
CA ARG A 97 -10.58 -13.54 -10.37
C ARG A 97 -10.96 -14.29 -9.09
N TRP A 98 -11.20 -13.55 -8.01
CA TRP A 98 -11.80 -14.13 -6.82
C TRP A 98 -13.13 -14.85 -7.14
N PRO A 99 -13.39 -16.04 -6.56
CA PRO A 99 -14.66 -16.73 -6.70
C PRO A 99 -15.85 -15.82 -6.35
N GLU A 100 -16.97 -16.00 -7.05
CA GLU A 100 -18.19 -15.26 -6.74
C GLU A 100 -18.72 -15.69 -5.36
N LEU A 101 -19.03 -14.71 -4.51
CA LEU A 101 -19.56 -14.93 -3.17
C LEU A 101 -20.98 -14.36 -3.07
N PRO A 102 -21.82 -14.89 -2.17
CA PRO A 102 -23.10 -14.28 -1.86
C PRO A 102 -22.94 -12.81 -1.46
N ALA A 103 -23.96 -11.99 -1.77
CA ALA A 103 -23.94 -10.57 -1.46
C ALA A 103 -23.62 -10.31 0.02
N LYS A 104 -22.80 -9.28 0.29
CA LYS A 104 -22.33 -8.90 1.63
C LYS A 104 -21.46 -9.93 2.36
N THR A 105 -20.89 -10.90 1.64
CA THR A 105 -19.88 -11.81 2.20
C THR A 105 -18.49 -11.22 1.96
N PRO A 106 -17.67 -10.99 3.02
CA PRO A 106 -16.31 -10.52 2.83
C PRO A 106 -15.46 -11.60 2.15
N LEU A 107 -14.46 -11.17 1.37
CA LEU A 107 -13.44 -12.08 0.89
C LEU A 107 -12.66 -12.60 2.10
N ARG A 108 -12.39 -13.90 2.17
CA ARG A 108 -11.70 -14.49 3.32
C ARG A 108 -10.48 -15.31 2.89
N VAL A 109 -9.37 -15.16 3.59
CA VAL A 109 -8.15 -15.96 3.37
C VAL A 109 -7.58 -16.43 4.70
N SER A 110 -7.25 -17.72 4.76
CA SER A 110 -6.42 -18.25 5.84
C SER A 110 -4.94 -18.25 5.45
N VAL A 111 -4.08 -17.88 6.41
CA VAL A 111 -2.62 -17.88 6.29
C VAL A 111 -2.02 -18.84 7.34
N ASN A 112 -1.30 -19.85 6.87
CA ASN A 112 -0.56 -20.81 7.70
C ASN A 112 0.93 -20.48 7.76
N CYS A 113 1.52 -20.63 8.94
CA CYS A 113 2.97 -20.63 9.12
C CYS A 113 3.37 -21.61 10.22
N PHE A 114 4.16 -22.62 9.88
CA PHE A 114 4.60 -23.67 10.81
C PHE A 114 6.10 -23.56 11.03
N GLY A 115 6.50 -23.26 12.27
CA GLY A 115 7.92 -23.17 12.63
C GLY A 115 8.53 -24.56 12.80
N PHE A 116 9.79 -24.73 12.42
CA PHE A 116 10.50 -26.01 12.55
C PHE A 116 10.55 -26.55 14.00
N GLY A 117 10.44 -25.66 14.99
CA GLY A 117 10.35 -26.02 16.41
C GLY A 117 8.99 -26.54 16.88
N GLY A 118 8.00 -26.63 15.98
CA GLY A 118 6.65 -27.15 16.26
C GLY A 118 5.60 -26.08 16.60
N THR A 119 5.98 -24.81 16.70
CA THR A 119 5.02 -23.71 16.90
C THR A 119 4.28 -23.40 15.60
N ASN A 120 2.95 -23.49 15.64
CA ASN A 120 2.07 -23.24 14.50
C ASN A 120 1.30 -21.94 14.68
N ALA A 121 1.16 -21.18 13.60
CA ALA A 121 0.29 -20.00 13.54
C ALA A 121 -0.69 -20.13 12.37
N HIS A 122 -1.96 -19.82 12.64
CA HIS A 122 -3.04 -19.72 11.64
C HIS A 122 -3.75 -18.39 11.84
N VAL A 123 -3.89 -17.61 10.78
CA VAL A 123 -4.60 -16.32 10.80
C VAL A 123 -5.66 -16.32 9.73
N ILE A 124 -6.86 -15.85 10.06
CA ILE A 124 -7.95 -15.60 9.12
C ILE A 124 -8.02 -14.10 8.87
N LEU A 125 -8.00 -13.72 7.59
CA LEU A 125 -8.13 -12.34 7.12
C LEU A 125 -9.42 -12.20 6.34
N GLU A 126 -10.09 -11.06 6.53
CA GLU A 126 -11.31 -10.69 5.78
C GLU A 126 -11.09 -9.36 5.06
N SER A 127 -11.73 -9.19 3.90
CA SER A 127 -11.74 -7.90 3.21
C SER A 127 -12.52 -6.86 4.03
N PHE A 128 -12.01 -5.64 4.02
CA PHE A 128 -12.77 -4.49 4.47
C PHE A 128 -13.63 -4.00 3.30
N GLU A 129 -14.95 -4.18 3.39
CA GLU A 129 -15.90 -3.56 2.47
C GLU A 129 -16.27 -2.19 3.03
N ALA A 130 -15.82 -1.12 2.37
CA ALA A 130 -16.24 0.23 2.73
C ALA A 130 -17.73 0.41 2.41
N ASP A 131 -18.48 1.08 3.29
CA ASP A 131 -19.88 1.42 3.03
C ASP A 131 -20.01 2.17 1.69
N GLU A 132 -21.08 1.86 0.93
CA GLU A 132 -21.33 2.38 -0.44
C GLU A 132 -21.18 3.91 -0.55
N VAL A 133 -21.47 4.63 0.54
CA VAL A 133 -21.33 6.10 0.65
C VAL A 133 -19.89 6.60 0.44
N ALA A 134 -18.88 5.82 0.82
CA ALA A 134 -17.47 6.18 0.61
C ALA A 134 -17.01 5.91 -0.83
N ALA A 135 -17.67 4.99 -1.55
CA ALA A 135 -17.35 4.66 -2.94
C ALA A 135 -17.94 5.68 -3.91
N GLU A 136 -19.15 6.19 -3.66
CA GLU A 136 -19.79 7.23 -4.48
C GLU A 136 -19.01 8.56 -4.45
N GLN A 137 -18.42 8.92 -3.29
CA GLN A 137 -17.56 10.11 -3.16
C GLN A 137 -16.25 10.00 -3.96
N ALA A 138 -15.79 8.78 -4.28
CA ALA A 138 -14.60 8.57 -5.10
C ALA A 138 -14.92 8.59 -6.61
N GLU A 139 -16.17 8.30 -7.01
CA GLU A 139 -16.63 8.35 -8.40
C GLU A 139 -17.09 9.75 -8.84
N GLU A 140 -17.53 10.61 -7.91
CA GLU A 140 -17.68 12.05 -8.13
C GLU A 140 -16.30 12.75 -8.21
N GLY A 141 -15.46 12.27 -9.12
CA GLY A 141 -14.23 12.92 -9.55
C GLY A 141 -14.57 14.22 -10.27
N VAL A 142 -14.92 15.25 -9.51
CA VAL A 142 -14.90 16.62 -10.01
C VAL A 142 -13.43 16.92 -10.33
N VAL A 143 -13.09 16.83 -11.61
CA VAL A 143 -11.87 17.38 -12.19
C VAL A 143 -11.98 18.90 -12.12
N ASP A 144 -11.99 19.47 -10.92
CA ASP A 144 -11.75 20.90 -10.80
C ASP A 144 -10.26 21.09 -11.05
N GLU A 145 -9.93 21.58 -12.26
CA GLU A 145 -8.57 22.00 -12.58
C GLU A 145 -8.08 23.09 -11.61
N ARG A 146 -9.00 23.74 -10.88
CA ARG A 146 -8.69 24.78 -9.90
C ARG A 146 -8.29 24.17 -8.56
N PHE A 147 -7.02 23.83 -8.46
CA PHE A 147 -6.36 23.61 -7.18
C PHE A 147 -5.74 24.93 -6.70
N VAL A 148 -5.80 25.23 -5.39
CA VAL A 148 -5.13 26.43 -4.84
C VAL A 148 -4.29 26.05 -3.62
N GLY A 149 -3.63 24.88 -3.63
CA GLY A 149 -2.58 24.57 -2.66
C GLY A 149 -3.01 24.56 -1.18
N PRO A 150 -2.03 24.40 -0.26
CA PRO A 150 -0.63 24.08 -0.53
C PRO A 150 -0.38 22.56 -0.56
N LEU A 151 0.42 22.07 -1.52
CA LEU A 151 1.06 20.75 -1.42
C LEU A 151 2.34 20.88 -0.62
N ILE A 152 2.35 20.35 0.60
CA ILE A 152 3.46 20.48 1.54
C ILE A 152 4.30 19.21 1.51
N ILE A 153 5.59 19.35 1.20
CA ILE A 153 6.55 18.23 1.18
C ILE A 153 7.69 18.58 2.13
N SER A 154 8.02 17.67 3.03
CA SER A 154 9.13 17.81 3.96
C SER A 154 9.99 16.55 3.99
N ALA A 155 11.27 16.70 4.33
CA ALA A 155 12.19 15.57 4.46
C ALA A 155 13.35 15.92 5.40
N ASN A 156 14.02 14.90 5.95
CA ASN A 156 15.11 15.12 6.90
C ASN A 156 16.41 15.69 6.27
N SER A 157 16.57 15.58 4.94
CA SER A 157 17.72 16.12 4.20
C SER A 157 17.31 16.82 2.90
N ARG A 158 18.15 17.74 2.41
CA ARG A 158 17.90 18.49 1.15
C ARG A 158 17.77 17.52 -0.04
N ASP A 159 18.67 16.55 -0.16
CA ASP A 159 18.60 15.56 -1.24
C ASP A 159 17.32 14.71 -1.17
N SER A 160 16.87 14.33 0.02
CA SER A 160 15.61 13.59 0.17
C SER A 160 14.40 14.46 -0.11
N LEU A 161 14.46 15.77 0.19
CA LEU A 161 13.41 16.71 -0.16
C LEU A 161 13.27 16.82 -1.68
N VAL A 162 14.37 17.05 -2.40
CA VAL A 162 14.38 17.14 -3.87
C VAL A 162 13.88 15.83 -4.51
N ARG A 163 14.33 14.67 -4.02
CA ARG A 163 13.81 13.38 -4.48
C ARG A 163 12.33 13.19 -4.19
N SER A 164 11.86 13.65 -3.04
CA SER A 164 10.44 13.58 -2.67
C SER A 164 9.60 14.48 -3.58
N VAL A 165 10.02 15.72 -3.84
CA VAL A 165 9.33 16.62 -4.76
C VAL A 165 9.24 16.00 -6.15
N ARG A 166 10.36 15.46 -6.68
CA ARG A 166 10.36 14.75 -7.97
C ARG A 166 9.37 13.58 -7.97
N GLY A 167 9.43 12.72 -6.94
CA GLY A 167 8.53 11.55 -6.85
C GLY A 167 7.05 11.93 -6.80
N HIS A 168 6.69 13.02 -6.12
CA HIS A 168 5.31 13.52 -6.11
C HIS A 168 4.92 14.15 -7.44
N ALA A 169 5.82 14.90 -8.10
CA ALA A 169 5.57 15.44 -9.44
C ALA A 169 5.31 14.31 -10.46
N ASP A 170 6.15 13.26 -10.43
CA ASP A 170 6.00 12.08 -11.29
C ASP A 170 4.69 11.34 -10.99
N TYR A 171 4.33 11.19 -9.72
CA TYR A 171 3.06 10.59 -9.32
C TYR A 171 1.85 11.39 -9.84
N ILE A 172 1.83 12.71 -9.64
CA ILE A 172 0.76 13.59 -10.13
C ILE A 172 0.65 13.53 -11.66
N ARG A 173 1.79 13.45 -12.36
CA ARG A 173 1.86 13.37 -13.82
C ARG A 173 1.37 12.03 -14.38
N ASN A 174 1.56 10.94 -13.63
CA ASN A 174 1.17 9.59 -14.05
C ASN A 174 -0.25 9.20 -13.57
N ASN A 175 -0.94 10.07 -12.84
CA ASN A 175 -2.26 9.80 -12.26
C ASN A 175 -3.18 11.00 -12.47
N ASP A 176 -3.75 11.11 -13.67
CA ASP A 176 -4.63 12.24 -14.03
C ASP A 176 -5.87 12.34 -13.13
N ASN A 177 -6.37 11.20 -12.65
CA ASN A 177 -7.55 11.12 -11.78
C ASN A 177 -7.25 11.40 -10.30
N VAL A 178 -6.00 11.69 -9.91
CA VAL A 178 -5.70 12.00 -8.51
C VAL A 178 -6.33 13.34 -8.12
N ASN A 179 -7.08 13.36 -7.03
CA ASN A 179 -7.57 14.59 -6.41
C ASN A 179 -6.41 15.31 -5.69
N LEU A 180 -6.04 16.51 -6.17
CA LEU A 180 -4.94 17.28 -5.60
C LEU A 180 -5.27 17.85 -4.20
N GLY A 181 -6.56 18.06 -3.90
CA GLY A 181 -7.04 18.42 -2.57
C GLY A 181 -6.79 17.31 -1.54
N ASP A 182 -7.19 16.08 -1.87
CA ASP A 182 -6.95 14.92 -1.01
C ASP A 182 -5.46 14.62 -0.85
N LEU A 183 -4.69 14.81 -1.91
CA LEU A 183 -3.23 14.70 -1.86
C LEU A 183 -2.64 15.75 -0.91
N SER A 184 -3.04 17.03 -1.03
CA SER A 184 -2.62 18.10 -0.12
C SER A 184 -2.98 17.79 1.33
N TRP A 185 -4.21 17.37 1.59
CA TRP A 185 -4.64 16.97 2.92
C TRP A 185 -3.80 15.80 3.47
N THR A 186 -3.56 14.77 2.65
CA THR A 186 -2.76 13.61 3.03
C THR A 186 -1.33 13.99 3.35
N LEU A 187 -0.72 14.85 2.54
CA LEU A 187 0.64 15.34 2.77
C LEU A 187 0.75 16.22 4.01
N GLN A 188 -0.30 16.96 4.36
CA GLN A 188 -0.31 17.80 5.54
C GLN A 188 -0.54 17.00 6.82
N PHE A 189 -1.56 16.13 6.84
CA PHE A 189 -2.08 15.51 8.07
C PHE A 189 -1.74 14.02 8.23
N ARG A 190 -1.30 13.35 7.17
CA ARG A 190 -1.00 11.90 7.17
C ARG A 190 0.46 11.60 6.84
N ARG A 191 1.33 12.60 6.97
CA ARG A 191 2.79 12.49 6.82
C ARG A 191 3.48 13.21 7.97
N THR A 192 4.63 12.68 8.36
CA THR A 192 5.53 13.34 9.32
C THR A 192 6.01 14.67 8.75
N GLN A 193 5.93 15.73 9.55
CA GLN A 193 6.46 17.04 9.19
C GLN A 193 7.89 17.19 9.73
N PHE A 194 8.87 17.25 8.83
CA PHE A 194 10.27 17.48 9.21
C PHE A 194 10.56 18.97 9.36
N GLY A 195 10.99 19.39 10.55
CA GLY A 195 11.41 20.76 10.83
C GLY A 195 12.65 21.17 10.00
N GLY A 196 12.65 22.42 9.53
CA GLY A 196 13.82 23.05 8.89
C GLY A 196 14.08 22.71 7.42
N LYS A 197 13.36 21.75 6.81
CA LYS A 197 13.47 21.41 5.37
C LYS A 197 12.11 21.00 4.81
N ARG A 198 11.31 22.00 4.47
CA ARG A 198 9.97 21.86 3.89
C ARG A 198 9.82 22.83 2.72
N VAL A 199 9.03 22.43 1.74
CA VAL A 199 8.57 23.29 0.65
C VAL A 199 7.08 23.15 0.49
N PHE A 200 6.44 24.19 -0.03
CA PHE A 200 5.04 24.18 -0.38
C PHE A 200 4.88 24.62 -1.83
N PHE A 201 3.92 24.02 -2.53
CA PHE A 201 3.58 24.39 -3.90
C PHE A 201 2.09 24.66 -4.01
N SER A 202 1.75 25.76 -4.68
CA SER A 202 0.39 26.13 -5.03
C SER A 202 0.42 26.55 -6.50
N GLY A 203 -0.56 26.11 -7.28
CA GLY A 203 -0.73 26.52 -8.67
C GLY A 203 -2.20 26.42 -9.00
N ALA A 204 -2.74 27.43 -9.68
CA ALA A 204 -4.15 27.55 -10.05
C ALA A 204 -4.60 26.43 -11.00
N THR A 205 -3.64 25.74 -11.62
CA THR A 205 -3.85 24.53 -12.42
C THR A 205 -2.85 23.45 -12.03
N ARG A 206 -3.17 22.19 -12.37
CA ARG A 206 -2.25 21.06 -12.26
C ARG A 206 -0.93 21.31 -13.00
N GLN A 207 -1.00 21.87 -14.20
CA GLN A 207 0.16 22.14 -15.05
C GLN A 207 1.06 23.21 -14.43
N GLU A 208 0.46 24.29 -13.91
CA GLU A 208 1.20 25.33 -13.22
C GLU A 208 1.89 24.78 -11.96
N LEU A 209 1.16 24.01 -11.15
CA LEU A 209 1.71 23.32 -9.99
C LEU A 209 2.93 22.45 -10.36
N LEU A 210 2.79 21.59 -11.37
CA LEU A 210 3.87 20.73 -11.85
C LEU A 210 5.07 21.54 -12.33
N SER A 211 4.83 22.67 -13.02
CA SER A 211 5.91 23.56 -13.48
C SER A 211 6.72 24.12 -12.31
N TYR A 212 6.07 24.51 -11.21
CA TYR A 212 6.76 24.98 -10.01
C TYR A 212 7.57 23.87 -9.33
N MET A 213 7.03 22.65 -9.28
CA MET A 213 7.75 21.49 -8.74
C MET A 213 8.98 21.12 -9.59
N ASP A 214 8.84 21.14 -10.91
CA ASP A 214 9.92 20.81 -11.85
C ASP A 214 11.04 21.87 -11.81
N ASN A 215 10.69 23.16 -11.75
CA ASN A 215 11.65 24.25 -11.57
C ASN A 215 12.44 24.10 -10.27
N PHE A 216 11.77 23.80 -9.15
CA PHE A 216 12.44 23.54 -7.88
C PHE A 216 13.45 22.38 -7.99
N VAL A 217 13.06 21.29 -8.65
CA VAL A 217 13.95 20.13 -8.85
C VAL A 217 15.16 20.50 -9.71
N ALA A 218 14.98 21.26 -10.79
CA ALA A 218 16.04 21.70 -11.68
C ALA A 218 17.06 22.62 -10.98
N GLU A 219 16.58 23.65 -10.28
CA GLU A 219 17.43 24.61 -9.54
C GLU A 219 18.27 23.90 -8.46
N ASN A 220 17.70 22.91 -7.80
CA ASN A 220 18.37 22.16 -6.74
C ASN A 220 19.24 21.01 -7.28
N ALA A 221 19.05 20.56 -8.52
CA ALA A 221 19.96 19.62 -9.19
C ALA A 221 21.24 20.33 -9.67
N ALA A 222 21.12 21.54 -10.22
CA ALA A 222 22.25 22.35 -10.69
C ALA A 222 23.14 22.87 -9.53
N SER A 223 22.57 23.05 -8.34
CA SER A 223 23.26 23.53 -7.13
C SER A 223 24.32 22.56 -6.57
N LYS A 224 24.57 21.40 -7.19
CA LYS A 224 25.73 20.54 -6.86
C LYS A 224 27.06 21.05 -7.42
N ALA A 225 27.05 22.10 -8.26
CA ALA A 225 28.25 22.60 -8.96
C ALA A 225 28.79 23.97 -8.51
N VAL A 226 28.32 24.55 -7.39
CA VAL A 226 28.91 25.77 -6.84
C VAL A 226 29.26 25.58 -5.36
N ALA A 227 30.46 26.02 -5.02
CA ALA A 227 31.20 25.95 -3.76
C ALA A 227 30.39 26.38 -2.51
N PRO A 228 30.90 26.18 -1.28
CA PRO A 228 30.10 26.29 -0.07
C PRO A 228 29.48 27.68 -0.01
N ALA A 229 28.15 27.72 0.10
CA ALA A 229 27.45 28.97 0.31
C ALA A 229 28.16 29.71 1.45
N ALA A 230 28.68 30.90 1.12
CA ALA A 230 29.10 31.87 2.10
C ALA A 230 28.03 31.92 3.18
N ALA A 231 28.48 31.87 4.43
CA ALA A 231 27.65 31.87 5.62
C ALA A 231 26.47 32.85 5.44
N VAL A 232 25.30 32.30 5.15
CA VAL A 232 24.06 32.93 5.56
C VAL A 232 24.19 32.96 7.07
N GLU A 233 24.32 34.17 7.62
CA GLU A 233 24.27 34.39 9.06
C GLU A 233 23.18 33.48 9.61
N LYS A 234 23.60 32.56 10.48
CA LYS A 234 22.69 31.77 11.29
C LYS A 234 21.88 32.77 12.12
N SER A 235 20.78 33.26 11.57
CA SER A 235 19.62 33.49 12.43
C SER A 235 19.47 32.17 13.20
N PRO A 236 19.59 32.18 14.53
CA PRO A 236 19.42 30.96 15.30
C PRO A 236 18.09 30.35 14.85
N PRO A 237 17.99 29.00 14.73
CA PRO A 237 16.69 28.41 14.51
C PRO A 237 15.77 28.99 15.57
N VAL A 238 14.77 29.76 15.14
CA VAL A 238 13.73 30.22 16.05
C VAL A 238 13.13 28.94 16.57
N ILE A 239 13.41 28.62 17.83
CA ILE A 239 12.75 27.55 18.54
C ILE A 239 11.32 28.06 18.66
N LEU A 240 10.47 27.66 17.70
CA LEU A 240 9.05 27.84 17.81
C LEU A 240 8.64 27.02 19.03
N GLY A 241 8.18 27.70 20.08
CA GLY A 241 7.51 27.03 21.19
C GLY A 241 6.25 26.33 20.67
N ASP A 242 5.65 25.50 21.52
CA ASP A 242 4.44 24.73 21.17
C ASP A 242 3.26 25.60 20.68
N ASP A 243 3.31 26.91 20.96
CA ASP A 243 2.29 27.90 20.57
C ASP A 243 2.39 28.38 19.10
N GLY A 244 3.38 27.92 18.32
CA GLY A 244 3.58 28.36 16.94
C GLY A 244 4.03 29.82 16.80
N PRO A 245 4.27 30.33 15.57
CA PRO A 245 4.71 31.71 15.38
C PRO A 245 3.58 32.71 15.66
N THR A 246 3.90 33.83 16.32
CA THR A 246 2.98 34.97 16.41
C THR A 246 2.75 35.57 15.02
N ILE A 247 1.49 35.73 14.63
CA ILE A 247 1.10 36.28 13.33
C ILE A 247 0.60 37.73 13.53
N LEU A 248 1.12 38.68 12.75
CA LEU A 248 0.62 40.06 12.67
C LEU A 248 -0.13 40.26 11.35
N GLY A 249 -1.44 40.44 11.41
CA GLY A 249 -2.25 40.82 10.25
C GLY A 249 -2.02 42.29 9.88
N VAL A 250 -1.59 42.56 8.64
CA VAL A 250 -1.41 43.92 8.11
C VAL A 250 -2.54 44.20 7.13
N PHE A 251 -3.26 45.30 7.35
CA PHE A 251 -4.38 45.73 6.52
C PHE A 251 -3.93 46.85 5.58
N THR A 252 -4.18 46.68 4.28
CA THR A 252 -3.81 47.68 3.28
C THR A 252 -4.72 48.90 3.39
N GLY A 253 -4.14 50.08 3.17
CA GLY A 253 -4.88 51.35 3.13
C GLY A 253 -5.54 51.60 1.77
N GLN A 254 -6.18 52.77 1.66
CA GLN A 254 -6.76 53.25 0.41
C GLN A 254 -5.67 53.42 -0.68
N GLY A 255 -5.93 52.97 -1.91
CA GLY A 255 -5.01 53.03 -3.05
C GLY A 255 -4.44 51.68 -3.49
N ALA A 256 -4.69 50.59 -2.75
CA ALA A 256 -4.26 49.24 -3.07
C ALA A 256 -5.32 48.39 -3.81
N GLN A 257 -6.46 48.97 -4.18
CA GLN A 257 -7.50 48.29 -4.95
C GLN A 257 -7.04 47.99 -6.38
N TRP A 258 -7.45 46.83 -6.91
CA TRP A 258 -7.25 46.39 -8.30
C TRP A 258 -8.57 46.36 -9.07
#